data_AF-A0A497S9V7-F1
#
_entry.id   AF-A0A497S9V7-F1
#
_cell.length_a   1.000
_cell.length_b   1.000
_cell.length_c   1.000
_cell.angle_alpha   90.00
_cell.angle_beta   90.00
_cell.angle_gamma   90.00
#
_symmetry.space_group_name_H-M   'P 1'
#
loop_
_entity.id
_entity.type
_entity.pdbx_description
1 polymer ?
#
loop_
_entity_poly.entity_id
_entity_poly.type
_entity_poly.pdbx_seq_one_letter_code
_entity_poly.pdbx_strand_id
1 'polypeptide(L)'
;MGADLKLGRITSCVGDMIIVPSSALEGINLKSARGLYGRRVSVNKLNIGRISDIIGRVDMPYFVVRLSGNFKNPETFIGKTLYVS
;
A
#
# COMPACT_ATOMS: atom_id res chain seq x y z
N MET A 1 -18.66 -1.23 10.13
CA MET A 1 -17.54 -0.28 9.96
C MET A 1 -16.26 -1.08 10.11
N GLY A 2 -15.61 -1.44 9.00
CA GLY A 2 -14.34 -2.18 9.06
C GLY A 2 -13.22 -1.25 9.50
N ALA A 3 -12.38 -1.67 10.42
CA ALA A 3 -11.19 -0.91 10.80
C ALA A 3 -10.23 -0.87 9.60
N ASP A 4 -9.84 0.32 9.17
CA ASP A 4 -8.84 0.50 8.12
C ASP A 4 -7.51 -0.11 8.60
N LEU A 5 -7.02 -1.14 7.89
CA LEU A 5 -5.78 -1.81 8.24
C LEU A 5 -4.59 -0.95 7.78
N LYS A 6 -3.70 -0.62 8.71
CA LYS A 6 -2.48 0.11 8.41
C LYS A 6 -1.47 -0.82 7.73
N LEU A 7 -0.99 -0.48 6.54
CA LEU A 7 0.01 -1.29 5.85
C LEU A 7 1.43 -0.87 6.15
N GLY A 8 1.71 0.43 6.09
CA GLY A 8 3.07 0.95 6.19
C GLY A 8 3.20 2.37 5.65
N ARG A 9 4.41 2.91 5.68
CA ARG A 9 4.73 4.20 5.06
C ARG A 9 5.16 4.00 3.62
N ILE A 10 4.71 4.88 2.74
CA ILE A 10 5.11 4.89 1.35
C ILE A 10 6.58 5.27 1.24
N THR A 11 7.39 4.43 0.61
CA THR A 11 8.84 4.65 0.46
C THR A 11 9.23 5.10 -0.92
N SER A 12 8.50 4.70 -1.96
CA SER A 12 8.86 5.04 -3.34
C SER A 12 7.62 5.20 -4.22
N CYS A 13 7.79 5.99 -5.27
CA CYS A 13 6.86 6.13 -6.38
C CYS A 13 7.61 5.85 -7.68
N VAL A 14 7.05 4.98 -8.53
CA VAL A 14 7.62 4.57 -9.81
C VAL A 14 6.49 4.60 -10.85
N GLY A 15 6.48 5.62 -11.70
CA GLY A 15 5.39 5.81 -12.68
C GLY A 15 4.02 5.97 -12.01
N ASP A 16 3.04 5.13 -12.37
CA ASP A 16 1.70 5.06 -11.76
C ASP A 16 1.64 4.13 -10.54
N MET A 17 2.80 3.69 -10.03
CA MET A 17 2.89 2.74 -8.94
C MET A 17 3.54 3.33 -7.69
N ILE A 18 3.08 2.86 -6.54
CA ILE A 18 3.63 3.21 -5.23
C ILE A 18 4.09 1.95 -4.53
N ILE A 19 5.23 2.03 -3.87
CA ILE A 19 5.83 0.93 -3.13
C ILE A 19 5.75 1.20 -1.63
N VAL A 20 5.23 0.22 -0.88
CA VAL A 20 5.03 0.32 0.56
C VAL A 20 5.58 -0.95 1.24
N PRO A 21 6.65 -0.89 2.04
CA PRO A 21 7.03 -2.01 2.88
C PRO A 21 5.95 -2.31 3.92
N SER A 22 5.74 -3.59 4.21
CA SER A 22 4.88 -3.98 5.31
C SER A 22 5.45 -3.48 6.64
N SER A 23 4.55 -2.99 7.50
CA SER A 23 4.89 -2.57 8.85
C SER A 23 5.11 -3.80 9.73
N ALA A 24 6.32 -3.98 10.25
CA ALA A 24 6.64 -5.06 11.20
C ALA A 24 5.73 -5.03 12.44
N LEU A 25 5.25 -3.84 12.84
CA LEU A 25 4.34 -3.65 13.97
C LEU A 25 2.96 -4.27 13.76
N GLU A 26 2.54 -4.49 12.51
CA GLU A 26 1.21 -4.98 12.16
C GLU A 26 1.21 -6.50 11.91
N GLY A 27 2.38 -7.16 12.03
CA GLY A 27 2.50 -8.62 11.89
C GLY A 27 2.11 -9.16 10.50
N ILE A 28 2.15 -8.33 9.46
CA ILE A 28 1.72 -8.71 8.11
C ILE A 28 2.81 -9.57 7.45
N ASN A 29 2.60 -10.88 7.47
CA ASN A 29 3.40 -11.86 6.72
C ASN A 29 2.86 -12.05 5.29
N LEU A 30 3.61 -12.71 4.42
CA LEU A 30 3.20 -12.92 3.02
C LEU A 30 1.83 -13.63 2.88
N LYS A 31 1.48 -14.52 3.80
CA LYS A 31 0.22 -15.26 3.77
C LYS A 31 -0.98 -14.35 4.04
N SER A 32 -0.90 -13.46 5.03
CA SER A 32 -1.94 -12.45 5.27
C SER A 32 -1.92 -11.35 4.21
N ALA A 33 -0.74 -10.96 3.73
CA ALA A 33 -0.58 -9.99 2.66
C ALA A 33 -1.34 -10.41 1.38
N ARG A 34 -1.25 -11.69 0.97
CA ARG A 34 -1.95 -12.19 -0.23
C ARG A 34 -3.46 -11.92 -0.23
N GLY A 35 -4.12 -11.92 0.93
CA GLY A 35 -5.54 -11.59 1.06
C GLY A 35 -5.87 -10.12 0.79
N LEU A 36 -4.85 -9.27 0.73
CA LEU A 36 -4.96 -7.84 0.43
C LEU A 36 -4.83 -7.55 -1.07
N TYR A 37 -4.45 -8.53 -1.90
CA TYR A 37 -4.35 -8.34 -3.34
C TYR A 37 -5.68 -7.82 -3.93
N GLY A 38 -5.60 -6.77 -4.74
CA GLY A 38 -6.77 -6.12 -5.34
C GLY A 38 -7.59 -5.24 -4.39
N ARG A 39 -7.27 -5.19 -3.09
CA ARG A 39 -7.95 -4.30 -2.14
C ARG A 39 -7.68 -2.84 -2.45
N ARG A 40 -8.67 -2.00 -2.14
CA ARG A 40 -8.57 -0.56 -2.26
C ARG A 40 -7.68 -0.02 -1.15
N VAL A 41 -6.92 1.01 -1.48
CA VAL A 41 -6.03 1.66 -0.53
C VAL A 41 -6.30 3.14 -0.47
N SER A 42 -6.06 3.71 0.71
CA SER A 42 -6.25 5.12 0.98
C SER A 42 -5.06 5.74 1.71
N VAL A 43 -4.86 7.03 1.45
CA VAL A 43 -3.91 7.88 2.17
C VAL A 43 -4.69 9.09 2.66
N ASN A 44 -4.66 9.39 3.95
CA ASN A 44 -5.44 10.48 4.55
C ASN A 44 -6.94 10.41 4.19
N LYS A 45 -7.53 9.20 4.20
CA LYS A 45 -8.93 8.91 3.79
C LYS A 45 -9.25 9.18 2.31
N LEU A 46 -8.28 9.58 1.49
CA LEU A 46 -8.42 9.67 0.04
C LEU A 46 -8.10 8.31 -0.57
N ASN A 47 -9.03 7.73 -1.34
CA ASN A 47 -8.73 6.54 -2.13
C ASN A 47 -7.74 6.91 -3.24
N ILE A 48 -6.59 6.24 -3.25
CA ILE A 48 -5.53 6.51 -4.22
C ILE A 48 -5.37 5.40 -5.25
N GLY A 49 -5.95 4.22 -5.02
CA GLY A 49 -5.71 3.08 -5.88
C GLY A 49 -6.03 1.73 -5.26
N ARG A 50 -5.35 0.71 -5.77
CA ARG A 50 -5.49 -0.68 -5.31
C ARG A 50 -4.14 -1.38 -5.28
N ILE A 51 -4.04 -2.41 -4.43
CA ILE A 51 -2.86 -3.28 -4.40
C ILE A 51 -2.86 -4.10 -5.70
N SER A 52 -1.82 -3.90 -6.51
CA SER A 52 -1.63 -4.61 -7.78
C SER A 52 -0.64 -5.76 -7.69
N ASP A 53 0.27 -5.73 -6.72
CA ASP A 53 1.22 -6.81 -6.50
C ASP A 53 1.76 -6.82 -5.06
N ILE A 54 2.34 -7.95 -4.66
CA ILE A 54 2.97 -8.16 -3.36
C ILE A 54 4.28 -8.91 -3.59
N ILE A 55 5.39 -8.23 -3.34
CA ILE A 55 6.73 -8.69 -3.71
C ILE A 55 7.67 -8.68 -2.51
N GLY A 56 8.88 -9.20 -2.69
CA GLY A 56 9.94 -9.16 -1.68
C GLY A 56 9.90 -10.33 -0.69
N ARG A 57 10.40 -10.09 0.52
CA ARG A 57 10.64 -11.15 1.50
C ARG A 57 9.35 -11.65 2.14
N VAL A 58 9.35 -12.90 2.60
CA VAL A 58 8.19 -13.55 3.21
C VAL A 58 7.81 -12.90 4.55
N ASP A 59 8.82 -12.52 5.33
CA ASP A 59 8.70 -11.91 6.65
C ASP A 59 8.44 -10.39 6.59
N MET A 60 8.86 -9.74 5.50
CA MET A 60 8.66 -8.30 5.28
C MET A 60 8.35 -8.03 3.80
N PRO A 61 7.12 -8.34 3.34
CA PRO A 61 6.73 -8.10 1.96
C PRO A 61 6.58 -6.60 1.67
N TYR A 62 6.64 -6.26 0.40
CA TYR A 62 6.34 -4.94 -0.14
C TYR A 62 5.02 -5.00 -0.91
N PHE A 63 4.15 -4.02 -0.67
CA PHE A 63 2.93 -3.80 -1.42
C PHE A 63 3.20 -2.87 -2.59
N VAL A 64 2.87 -3.33 -3.79
CA VAL A 64 2.82 -2.50 -4.98
C VAL A 64 1.38 -2.03 -5.15
N VAL A 65 1.19 -0.72 -5.14
CA VAL A 65 -0.11 -0.08 -5.31
C VAL A 65 -0.15 0.56 -6.68
N ARG A 66 -1.15 0.22 -7.48
CA ARG A 66 -1.44 0.92 -8.72
C ARG A 66 -2.43 2.04 -8.45
N LEU A 67 -2.02 3.26 -8.81
CA LEU A 67 -2.82 4.45 -8.63
C LEU A 67 -4.07 4.43 -9.53
N SER A 68 -5.22 4.79 -8.97
CA SER A 68 -6.46 4.96 -9.71
C SER A 68 -6.68 6.44 -10.00
N GLY A 69 -6.08 6.94 -11.08
CA GLY A 69 -6.31 8.30 -11.58
C GLY A 69 -5.02 8.98 -12.06
N ASN A 70 -5.19 10.08 -12.78
CA ASN A 70 -4.09 10.94 -13.22
C ASN A 70 -3.64 11.84 -12.05
N PHE A 71 -2.97 11.25 -11.07
CA PHE A 71 -2.28 12.03 -10.04
C PHE A 71 -1.14 12.78 -10.71
N LYS A 72 -1.22 14.12 -10.75
CA LYS A 72 -0.19 14.97 -11.37
C LYS A 72 1.17 14.84 -10.67
N ASN A 73 1.17 14.65 -9.35
CA ASN A 73 2.37 14.52 -8.51
C ASN A 73 2.23 13.37 -7.50
N PRO A 74 2.40 12.11 -7.93
CA PRO A 74 2.25 10.95 -7.03
C PRO A 74 3.38 10.85 -5.99
N GLU A 75 4.51 11.52 -6.20
CA GLU A 75 5.60 11.63 -5.22
C GLU A 75 5.16 12.30 -3.91
N THR A 76 4.10 13.10 -3.92
CA THR A 76 3.55 13.75 -2.71
C THR A 76 2.96 12.76 -1.70
N PHE A 77 2.82 11.49 -2.08
CA PHE A 77 2.42 10.42 -1.18
C PHE A 77 3.59 9.80 -0.41
N ILE A 78 4.84 10.03 -0.84
CA ILE A 78 6.03 9.52 -0.16
C ILE A 78 6.07 10.01 1.29
N GLY A 79 6.38 9.10 2.21
CA GLY A 79 6.39 9.34 3.65
C GLY A 79 5.03 9.24 4.34
N LYS A 80 3.91 9.25 3.59
CA LYS A 80 2.57 9.10 4.17
C LYS A 80 2.26 7.64 4.48
N THR A 81 1.35 7.43 5.42
CA THR A 81 0.87 6.08 5.80
C THR A 81 -0.22 5.62 4.84
N LEU A 82 -0.10 4.40 4.35
CA LEU A 82 -1.08 3.72 3.53
C LEU A 82 -2.00 2.85 4.38
N TYR A 83 -3.30 2.93 4.09
CA TYR A 83 -4.34 2.14 4.72
C TYR A 83 -5.07 1.29 3.69
N VAL A 84 -5.53 0.11 4.10
CA VAL A 84 -6.43 -0.76 3.32
C VAL A 84 -7.83 -0.72 3.91
N SER A 85 -8.82 -0.63 3.02
CA SER A 85 -10.26 -0.70 3.35
C SER A 85 -10.92 -1.96 2.78
#